data_AF-A0A0R3WY08-F1
#
_entry.id   AF-A0A0R3WY08-F1
#
_cell.length_a   1.000
_cell.length_b   1.000
_cell.length_c   1.000
_cell.angle_alpha   90.00
_cell.angle_beta   90.00
_cell.angle_gamma   90.00
#
_symmetry.space_group_name_H-M   'P 1'
#
loop_
_entity.id
_entity.type
_entity.pdbx_description
1 polymer ?
#
loop_
_entity_poly.entity_id
_entity_poly.type
_entity_poly.pdbx_seq_one_letter_code
_entity_poly.pdbx_strand_id
1 'polypeptide(L)'
;LPVYSGGEITVDRDLSQYHAPMPEFAHCVIGLESCGSKDPQFVASCLLNSLLGGGGSFSAGGPGKGMYSRLYTNVLNRHHWVNSA
;
A
#
# COMPACT_ATOMS: atom_id res chain seq x y z
N LEU A 1 25.38 -6.32 6.76
CA LEU A 1 24.21 -5.90 5.94
C LEU A 1 23.03 -5.74 6.88
N PRO A 2 22.15 -4.75 6.70
CA PRO A 2 20.93 -4.67 7.51
C PRO A 2 20.11 -5.94 7.30
N VAL A 3 19.75 -6.61 8.39
CA VAL A 3 18.93 -7.84 8.38
C VAL A 3 17.53 -7.43 8.82
N TYR A 4 16.50 -7.85 8.08
CA TYR A 4 15.12 -7.63 8.48
C TYR A 4 14.82 -8.53 9.69
N SER A 5 14.58 -7.92 10.85
CA SER A 5 14.25 -8.63 12.09
C SER A 5 12.75 -8.80 12.32
N GLY A 6 11.90 -8.24 11.45
CA GLY A 6 10.46 -8.14 11.68
C GLY A 6 10.09 -7.26 12.87
N GLY A 7 8.81 -7.28 13.24
CA GLY A 7 8.25 -6.59 14.40
C GLY A 7 6.91 -5.92 14.10
N GLU A 8 6.28 -5.41 15.15
CA GLU A 8 5.07 -4.58 15.08
C GLU A 8 5.38 -3.20 15.67
N ILE A 9 4.90 -2.16 14.99
CA ILE A 9 4.96 -0.78 15.49
C ILE A 9 3.55 -0.21 15.40
N THR A 10 3.00 0.13 16.55
CA THR A 10 1.71 0.81 16.67
C THR A 10 1.94 2.22 17.16
N VAL A 11 1.42 3.20 16.44
CA VAL A 11 1.53 4.62 16.81
C VAL A 11 0.13 5.16 17.01
N ASP A 12 -0.18 5.53 18.24
CA ASP A 12 -1.41 6.26 18.56
C ASP A 12 -1.22 7.73 18.19
N ARG A 13 -2.19 8.29 17.46
CA ARG A 13 -2.14 9.67 16.97
C ARG A 13 -3.31 10.43 17.58
N ASP A 14 -3.00 11.46 18.35
CA ASP A 14 -4.02 12.39 18.84
C ASP A 14 -4.56 13.24 17.68
N LEU A 15 -5.82 13.00 17.32
CA LEU A 15 -6.52 13.68 16.24
C LEU A 15 -7.25 14.95 16.70
N SER A 16 -7.20 15.29 18.00
CA SER A 16 -7.88 16.46 18.57
C SER A 16 -7.52 17.79 17.89
N GLN A 17 -6.34 17.89 17.28
CA GLN A 17 -5.87 19.08 16.57
C GLN A 17 -6.25 19.12 15.07
N TYR A 18 -6.81 18.02 14.52
CA TYR A 18 -7.19 17.93 13.11
C TYR A 18 -8.68 18.31 12.93
N HIS A 19 -8.95 19.59 12.70
CA HIS A 19 -10.30 20.11 12.41
C HIS A 19 -10.67 20.12 10.91
N ALA A 20 -10.13 19.18 10.13
CA ALA A 20 -10.52 19.04 8.72
C ALA A 20 -11.79 18.17 8.62
N PRO A 21 -12.73 18.44 7.69
CA PRO A 21 -13.94 17.64 7.49
C PRO A 21 -13.67 16.25 6.85
N MET A 22 -12.43 15.76 6.92
CA MET A 22 -12.03 14.49 6.33
C MET A 22 -12.28 13.35 7.32
N PRO A 23 -12.74 12.18 6.85
CA PRO A 23 -12.91 11.01 7.70
C PRO A 23 -11.60 10.62 8.37
N GLU A 24 -11.66 10.23 9.63
CA GLU A 24 -10.53 9.64 10.34
C GLU A 24 -10.28 8.22 9.80
N PHE A 25 -9.10 7.97 9.26
CA PHE A 25 -8.71 6.66 8.74
C PHE A 25 -7.63 6.03 9.61
N ALA A 26 -7.74 4.72 9.82
CA ALA A 26 -6.63 3.91 10.31
C ALA A 26 -5.68 3.58 9.15
N HIS A 27 -4.38 3.69 9.39
CA HIS A 27 -3.34 3.31 8.44
C HIS A 27 -2.61 2.07 8.94
N CYS A 28 -2.53 1.04 8.10
CA CYS A 28 -1.81 -0.19 8.39
C CYS A 28 -0.88 -0.52 7.22
N VAL A 29 0.32 -0.99 7.54
CA VAL A 29 1.31 -1.42 6.54
C VAL A 29 1.82 -2.79 6.96
N ILE A 30 1.78 -3.74 6.02
CA ILE A 30 2.37 -5.07 6.19
C ILE A 30 3.59 -5.14 5.30
N GLY A 31 4.76 -5.31 5.90
CA GLY A 31 6.04 -5.45 5.20
C GLY A 31 6.59 -6.87 5.38
N LEU A 32 7.26 -7.39 4.36
CA LEU A 32 7.99 -8.65 4.37
C LEU A 32 9.46 -8.40 4.05
N GLU A 33 10.33 -9.33 4.42
CA GLU A 33 11.72 -9.31 3.97
C GLU A 33 11.77 -9.35 2.44
N SER A 34 12.60 -8.49 1.85
CA SER A 34 12.81 -8.40 0.41
C SER A 34 14.28 -8.58 0.07
N CYS A 35 14.56 -8.95 -1.17
CA CYS A 35 15.91 -9.10 -1.68
C CYS A 35 16.62 -7.75 -1.86
N GLY A 36 17.96 -7.77 -1.78
CA GLY A 36 18.77 -6.59 -2.04
C GLY A 36 18.77 -6.16 -3.51
N SER A 37 19.15 -4.92 -3.80
CA SER A 37 19.17 -4.37 -5.17
C SER A 37 20.12 -5.08 -6.15
N LYS A 38 21.13 -5.81 -5.62
CA LYS A 38 22.07 -6.61 -6.41
C LYS A 38 21.68 -8.08 -6.49
N ASP A 39 20.57 -8.47 -5.87
CA ASP A 39 20.09 -9.84 -5.87
C ASP A 39 19.49 -10.19 -7.25
N PRO A 40 19.74 -11.39 -7.81
CA PRO A 40 19.12 -11.83 -9.05
C PRO A 40 17.58 -11.76 -9.05
N GLN A 41 16.93 -11.87 -7.89
CA GLN A 41 15.48 -11.81 -7.71
C GLN A 41 14.94 -10.37 -7.63
N PHE A 42 15.79 -9.33 -7.62
CA PHE A 42 15.35 -7.94 -7.49
C PHE A 42 14.33 -7.54 -8.56
N VAL A 43 14.60 -7.91 -9.82
CA VAL A 43 13.68 -7.61 -10.93
C VAL A 43 12.34 -8.31 -10.73
N ALA A 44 12.34 -9.56 -10.26
CA ALA A 44 11.12 -10.31 -9.98
C ALA A 44 10.31 -9.65 -8.84
N SER A 45 10.97 -9.18 -7.78
CA SER A 45 10.33 -8.44 -6.69
C SER A 45 9.68 -7.13 -7.16
N CYS A 46 10.34 -6.38 -8.06
CA CYS A 46 9.76 -5.18 -8.68
C CYS A 46 8.52 -5.49 -9.55
N LEU A 47 8.55 -6.60 -10.27
CA LEU A 47 7.40 -7.08 -11.05
C LEU A 47 6.25 -7.50 -10.14
N LEU A 48 6.54 -8.20 -9.04
CA LEU A 48 5.54 -8.55 -8.03
C LEU A 48 4.89 -7.30 -7.45
N ASN A 49 5.66 -6.28 -7.08
CA ASN A 49 5.14 -5.00 -6.61
C ASN A 49 4.24 -4.34 -7.66
N SER A 50 4.65 -4.35 -8.93
CA SER A 50 3.85 -3.80 -10.04
C SER A 50 2.55 -4.58 -10.28
N LEU A 51 2.56 -5.91 -10.11
CA LEU A 51 1.38 -6.76 -10.25
C LEU A 51 0.39 -6.61 -9.10
N LEU A 52 0.89 -6.47 -7.87
CA LEU A 52 0.07 -6.10 -6.71
C LEU A 52 -0.56 -4.73 -6.96
N GLY A 53 0.24 -3.78 -7.40
CA GLY A 53 -0.20 -2.43 -7.77
C GLY A 53 -0.84 -1.74 -6.58
N GLY A 54 -2.03 -1.18 -6.78
CA GLY A 54 -2.74 -0.40 -5.77
C GLY A 54 -3.06 1.02 -6.23
N GLY A 55 -3.43 1.86 -5.29
CA GLY A 55 -3.76 3.26 -5.49
C GLY A 55 -4.84 3.75 -4.53
N GLY A 56 -5.36 4.96 -4.81
CA GLY A 56 -6.54 5.46 -4.13
C GLY A 56 -7.83 4.90 -4.74
N SER A 57 -8.84 4.68 -3.90
CA SER A 57 -10.22 4.39 -4.32
C SER A 57 -10.78 5.50 -5.22
N PHE A 58 -10.34 6.74 -5.01
CA PHE A 58 -10.50 7.82 -5.98
C PHE A 58 -9.26 7.93 -6.87
N SER A 59 -9.30 7.32 -8.05
CA SER A 59 -8.23 7.45 -9.06
C SER A 59 -8.71 8.33 -10.21
N ALA A 60 -8.23 9.57 -10.28
CA ALA A 60 -8.50 10.46 -11.40
C ALA A 60 -7.45 10.29 -12.50
N GLY A 61 -7.84 9.78 -13.68
CA GLY A 61 -7.12 9.94 -14.94
C GLY A 61 -7.29 8.80 -15.96
N GLY A 62 -6.46 8.80 -17.01
CA GLY A 62 -6.66 7.96 -18.21
C GLY A 62 -6.26 6.48 -18.09
N PRO A 63 -6.42 5.71 -19.19
CA PRO A 63 -6.02 4.31 -19.28
C PRO A 63 -4.55 4.08 -18.92
N GLY A 64 -4.24 2.94 -18.31
CA GLY A 64 -2.86 2.54 -17.97
C GLY A 64 -2.42 2.80 -16.52
N LYS A 65 -3.28 3.35 -15.66
CA LYS A 65 -2.95 3.66 -14.25
C LYS A 65 -2.95 2.47 -13.28
N GLY A 66 -3.06 1.24 -13.78
CA GLY A 66 -3.05 0.06 -12.91
C GLY A 66 -4.41 -0.29 -12.27
N MET A 67 -5.53 0.16 -12.85
CA MET A 67 -6.89 -0.17 -12.39
C MET A 67 -7.21 -1.68 -12.41
N TYR A 68 -6.44 -2.46 -13.18
CA TYR A 68 -6.54 -3.92 -13.27
C TYR A 68 -5.52 -4.66 -12.38
N SER A 69 -4.76 -3.94 -11.56
CA SER A 69 -3.84 -4.57 -10.60
C SER A 69 -4.60 -5.37 -9.53
N ARG A 70 -3.88 -6.27 -8.85
CA ARG A 70 -4.53 -7.21 -7.91
C ARG A 70 -5.15 -6.50 -6.72
N LEU A 71 -4.49 -5.50 -6.14
CA LEU A 71 -5.05 -4.75 -5.00
C LEU A 71 -6.23 -3.88 -5.44
N TYR A 72 -6.18 -3.29 -6.64
CA TYR A 72 -7.31 -2.51 -7.15
C TYR A 72 -8.57 -3.37 -7.35
N THR A 73 -8.41 -4.51 -8.02
CA THR A 73 -9.54 -5.40 -8.37
C THR A 73 -10.09 -6.19 -7.18
N ASN A 74 -9.24 -6.63 -6.24
CA ASN A 74 -9.66 -7.48 -5.14
C ASN A 74 -9.91 -6.72 -3.83
N VAL A 75 -9.37 -5.52 -3.66
CA VAL A 75 -9.56 -4.71 -2.44
C VAL A 75 -10.40 -3.47 -2.75
N LEU A 76 -9.88 -2.52 -3.52
CA LEU A 76 -10.54 -1.21 -3.71
C LEU A 76 -11.92 -1.34 -4.38
N ASN A 77 -12.06 -2.21 -5.39
CA ASN A 77 -13.34 -2.44 -6.06
C ASN A 77 -14.36 -3.20 -5.21
N ARG A 78 -13.93 -3.91 -4.15
CA ARG A 78 -14.79 -4.78 -3.33
C ARG A 78 -15.09 -4.22 -1.94
N HIS A 79 -14.23 -3.37 -1.42
CA HIS A 79 -14.29 -2.87 -0.06
C HIS A 79 -14.28 -1.34 -0.07
N HIS A 80 -15.46 -0.73 -0.21
CA HIS A 80 -15.60 0.73 -0.33
C HIS A 80 -15.15 1.52 0.91
N TRP A 81 -15.00 0.86 2.06
CA TRP A 81 -14.43 1.45 3.27
C TRP A 81 -12.90 1.57 3.22
N VAL A 82 -12.23 0.89 2.29
CA VAL A 82 -10.79 1.04 2.03
C VAL A 82 -10.60 2.21 1.06
N ASN A 83 -9.90 3.25 1.50
CA ASN A 83 -9.66 4.44 0.68
C ASN A 83 -8.36 4.38 -0.13
N SER A 84 -7.39 3.57 0.30
CA SER A 84 -6.13 3.35 -0.41
C SER A 84 -5.57 1.96 -0.05
N ALA A 85 -4.96 1.29 -1.03
CA ALA A 85 -4.29 0.00 -0.87
C ALA A 85 -3.13 -0.09 -1.84
#